data_AF-A0A963E9N8-F1
#
_entry.id   AF-A0A963E9N8-F1
#
_cell.length_a   1.000
_cell.length_b   1.000
_cell.length_c   1.000
_cell.angle_alpha   90.00
_cell.angle_beta   90.00
_cell.angle_gamma   90.00
#
_symmetry.space_group_name_H-M   'P 1'
#
loop_
_entity.id
_entity.type
_entity.pdbx_description
1 polymer ?
#
loop_
_entity_poly.entity_id
_entity_poly.type
_entity_poly.pdbx_seq_one_letter_code
_entity_poly.pdbx_strand_id
1 'polypeptide(L)'
;MSGYRKQALQPPRKLTDHIYNNEYGRNGQGKHQIYGYIKCKLAHTDNASVIIPDQVFFNWGGGMKWIQPFNFMPCVLAKHEELVMCDVYFDISCGYVAKAHFCNSDFVRDFDDGSQLFKCILLVPEDVGDHAIGDAKLEDGYGIRVQLFHHTKPETAQLINDSKTLLGSKLNVQGNKEIAHSDHVYFTPLHELKVNNDLEKVAMSNEAKIKLIRDGFDPPYILLPGWEETYKDDMLVMEVYREDLSNRTAALNFWVPVEFLAPQHVIKHAPTNDPVYYEISTPFIHRVRVKKGSTLTIEAEGSVFGSDVLFHKHAIIGDGRKLEGLLAPFDEENTEQKFEVQQAEAQSTILDYWFDHANEENNGAGNCRVIGNST
;
A
#
# COMPACT_ATOMS: atom_id res chain seq x y z
N MET A 1 -25.24 6.76 -51.93
CA MET A 1 -24.89 5.39 -51.50
C MET A 1 -23.69 5.48 -50.58
N SER A 2 -23.89 5.03 -49.35
CA SER A 2 -23.03 5.20 -48.18
C SER A 2 -21.76 4.36 -48.24
N GLY A 3 -20.62 4.98 -47.95
CA GLY A 3 -19.39 4.30 -47.54
C GLY A 3 -19.05 4.68 -46.11
N TYR A 4 -19.63 3.98 -45.13
CA TYR A 4 -19.22 4.12 -43.72
C TYR A 4 -18.01 3.23 -43.47
N ARG A 5 -16.86 3.86 -43.19
CA ARG A 5 -15.68 3.21 -42.60
C ARG A 5 -16.08 2.67 -41.22
N LYS A 6 -16.00 1.35 -41.05
CA LYS A 6 -16.06 0.70 -39.74
C LYS A 6 -14.86 1.21 -38.91
N GLN A 7 -15.11 2.08 -37.94
CA GLN A 7 -14.23 2.21 -36.79
C GLN A 7 -14.22 0.86 -36.08
N ALA A 8 -13.03 0.31 -35.84
CA ALA A 8 -12.88 -0.85 -34.98
C ALA A 8 -13.40 -0.46 -33.59
N LEU A 9 -14.57 -1.01 -33.24
CA LEU A 9 -15.07 -1.00 -31.88
C LEU A 9 -13.98 -1.61 -31.01
N GLN A 10 -13.46 -0.83 -30.06
CA GLN A 10 -12.71 -1.38 -28.94
C GLN A 10 -13.56 -2.51 -28.34
N PRO A 11 -12.95 -3.66 -27.99
CA PRO A 11 -13.70 -4.72 -27.34
C PRO A 11 -14.39 -4.14 -26.10
N PRO A 12 -15.64 -4.52 -25.83
CA PRO A 12 -16.31 -4.08 -24.62
C PRO A 12 -15.45 -4.50 -23.42
N ARG A 13 -15.02 -3.51 -22.61
CA ARG A 13 -14.49 -3.79 -21.27
C ARG A 13 -15.50 -4.72 -20.60
N LYS A 14 -15.06 -5.93 -20.24
CA LYS A 14 -15.91 -6.85 -19.49
C LYS A 14 -16.35 -6.11 -18.22
N LEU A 15 -17.67 -6.08 -17.98
CA LEU A 15 -18.28 -5.69 -16.71
C LEU A 15 -17.88 -6.69 -15.61
N THR A 16 -16.62 -6.62 -15.22
CA THR A 16 -16.25 -6.83 -13.83
C THR A 16 -15.80 -5.45 -13.41
N ASP A 17 -16.67 -4.72 -12.71
CA ASP A 17 -16.18 -3.70 -11.79
C ASP A 17 -14.97 -4.29 -11.07
N HIS A 18 -13.92 -3.52 -10.79
CA HIS A 18 -12.78 -4.01 -10.00
C HIS A 18 -13.32 -4.41 -8.63
N ILE A 19 -13.87 -5.62 -8.51
CA ILE A 19 -14.22 -6.24 -7.26
C ILE A 19 -12.85 -6.48 -6.68
N TYR A 20 -12.48 -5.61 -5.74
CA TYR A 20 -11.37 -5.78 -4.83
C TYR A 20 -11.66 -7.04 -4.02
N ASN A 21 -11.43 -8.17 -4.68
CA ASN A 21 -11.78 -9.48 -4.18
C ASN A 21 -10.90 -9.71 -2.98
N ASN A 22 -11.52 -9.84 -1.80
CA ASN A 22 -10.82 -10.16 -0.57
C ASN A 22 -10.43 -11.67 -0.55
N GLU A 23 -10.79 -12.45 -1.58
CA GLU A 23 -10.26 -13.81 -1.79
C GLU A 23 -8.90 -13.74 -2.48
N TYR A 24 -7.87 -13.51 -1.67
CA TYR A 24 -6.49 -13.45 -2.10
C TYR A 24 -5.91 -14.84 -2.43
N GLY A 25 -4.94 -14.90 -3.35
CA GLY A 25 -4.27 -16.14 -3.76
C GLY A 25 -5.12 -17.23 -4.43
N ARG A 26 -6.43 -17.06 -4.60
CA ARG A 26 -7.35 -18.07 -5.15
C ARG A 26 -6.95 -18.58 -6.54
N ASN A 27 -6.41 -17.72 -7.38
CA ASN A 27 -6.01 -18.05 -8.75
C ASN A 27 -4.55 -18.54 -8.84
N GLY A 28 -3.85 -18.59 -7.70
CA GLY A 28 -2.46 -19.04 -7.61
C GLY A 28 -1.45 -18.04 -8.19
N GLN A 29 -0.22 -18.52 -8.35
CA GLN A 29 0.89 -17.70 -8.80
C GLN A 29 0.86 -17.48 -10.32
N GLY A 30 1.04 -16.23 -10.71
CA GLY A 30 1.36 -15.85 -12.09
C GLY A 30 2.62 -16.56 -12.60
N LYS A 31 2.60 -16.88 -13.91
CA LYS A 31 3.70 -17.62 -14.58
C LYS A 31 4.39 -16.79 -15.66
N HIS A 32 3.85 -15.63 -16.02
CA HIS A 32 4.44 -14.77 -17.02
C HIS A 32 5.54 -13.93 -16.39
N GLN A 33 6.72 -13.95 -17.00
CA GLN A 33 7.88 -13.22 -16.51
C GLN A 33 8.02 -11.88 -17.22
N ILE A 34 8.11 -10.79 -16.45
CA ILE A 34 8.38 -9.44 -16.96
C ILE A 34 9.46 -8.76 -16.11
N TYR A 35 10.01 -7.66 -16.61
CA TYR A 35 10.92 -6.80 -15.85
C TYR A 35 10.18 -5.59 -15.29
N GLY A 36 10.58 -5.17 -14.10
CA GLY A 36 9.99 -4.04 -13.41
C GLY A 36 10.89 -3.46 -12.34
N TYR A 37 10.25 -2.71 -11.45
CA TYR A 37 10.86 -2.16 -10.25
C TYR A 37 10.01 -2.48 -9.04
N ILE A 38 10.63 -2.63 -7.89
CA ILE A 38 9.95 -2.77 -6.62
C ILE A 38 10.55 -1.78 -5.62
N LYS A 39 9.68 -1.02 -4.95
CA LYS A 39 10.02 -0.16 -3.80
C LYS A 39 9.77 -0.97 -2.54
N CYS A 40 10.80 -1.13 -1.72
CA CYS A 40 10.74 -1.88 -0.46
C CYS A 40 11.35 -1.08 0.67
N LYS A 41 10.95 -1.35 1.91
CA LYS A 41 11.67 -0.88 3.10
C LYS A 41 11.89 -2.03 4.06
N LEU A 42 12.99 -1.96 4.82
CA LEU A 42 13.23 -2.84 5.95
C LEU A 42 12.75 -2.14 7.22
N ALA A 43 11.76 -2.72 7.89
CA ALA A 43 11.22 -2.22 9.15
C ALA A 43 11.54 -3.20 10.27
N HIS A 44 11.97 -2.69 11.42
CA HIS A 44 12.39 -3.54 12.54
C HIS A 44 11.92 -3.03 13.91
N THR A 45 11.86 -3.97 14.84
CA THR A 45 11.78 -3.77 16.29
C THR A 45 12.90 -4.59 16.91
N ASP A 46 13.10 -4.46 18.22
CA ASP A 46 14.06 -5.25 18.99
C ASP A 46 13.95 -6.77 18.72
N ASN A 47 12.75 -7.25 18.37
CA ASN A 47 12.45 -8.68 18.26
C ASN A 47 12.11 -9.15 16.84
N ALA A 48 12.00 -8.27 15.86
CA ALA A 48 11.53 -8.66 14.53
C ALA A 48 11.96 -7.67 13.44
N SER A 49 12.38 -8.22 12.30
CA SER A 49 12.68 -7.48 11.06
C SER A 49 11.81 -7.99 9.91
N VAL A 50 11.28 -7.07 9.09
CA VAL A 50 10.38 -7.36 7.97
C VAL A 50 10.72 -6.47 6.77
N ILE A 51 10.87 -7.06 5.59
CA ILE A 51 10.92 -6.33 4.32
C ILE A 51 9.48 -6.13 3.84
N ILE A 52 9.04 -4.87 3.77
CA ILE A 52 7.69 -4.49 3.35
C ILE A 52 7.74 -4.04 1.87
N PRO A 53 6.99 -4.69 0.97
CA PRO A 53 6.86 -4.23 -0.41
C PRO A 53 5.85 -3.08 -0.48
N ASP A 54 6.32 -1.85 -0.73
CA ASP A 54 5.46 -0.66 -0.80
C ASP A 54 4.66 -0.65 -2.10
N GLN A 55 5.35 -0.64 -3.23
CA GLN A 55 4.79 -0.52 -4.58
C GLN A 55 5.63 -1.30 -5.59
N VAL A 56 4.96 -1.80 -6.63
CA VAL A 56 5.59 -2.51 -7.75
C VAL A 56 5.26 -1.80 -9.05
N PHE A 57 6.24 -1.64 -9.92
CA PHE A 57 6.12 -0.90 -11.18
C PHE A 57 6.58 -1.74 -12.37
N PHE A 58 5.91 -1.61 -13.51
CA PHE A 58 6.25 -2.36 -14.71
C PHE A 58 5.74 -1.65 -15.97
N ASN A 59 6.31 -1.98 -17.12
CA ASN A 59 5.84 -1.47 -18.39
C ASN A 59 4.76 -2.39 -18.98
N TRP A 60 3.64 -1.81 -19.37
CA TRP A 60 2.53 -2.52 -20.02
C TRP A 60 1.79 -1.62 -21.00
N GLY A 61 1.49 -2.13 -22.20
CA GLY A 61 0.70 -1.39 -23.19
C GLY A 61 1.33 -0.07 -23.64
N GLY A 62 2.66 0.06 -23.58
CA GLY A 62 3.39 1.27 -24.00
C GLY A 62 3.52 2.36 -22.92
N GLY A 63 3.04 2.11 -21.70
CA GLY A 63 3.21 3.01 -20.55
C GLY A 63 3.67 2.25 -19.31
N MET A 64 4.04 2.99 -18.26
CA MET A 64 4.38 2.41 -16.97
C MET A 64 3.13 2.34 -16.10
N LYS A 65 2.94 1.19 -15.45
CA LYS A 65 1.85 0.87 -14.55
C LYS A 65 2.42 0.57 -13.17
N TRP A 66 1.55 0.59 -12.16
CA TRP A 66 1.92 0.16 -10.82
C TRP A 66 0.85 -0.70 -10.17
N ILE A 67 1.27 -1.47 -9.18
CA ILE A 67 0.46 -2.33 -8.32
C ILE A 67 0.75 -1.98 -6.86
N GLN A 68 -0.31 -1.90 -6.07
CA GLN A 68 -0.23 -1.92 -4.62
C GLN A 68 -0.40 -3.38 -4.15
N PRO A 69 0.60 -3.99 -3.49
CA PRO A 69 0.41 -5.26 -2.78
C PRO A 69 -0.75 -5.19 -1.78
N PHE A 70 -1.56 -6.24 -1.70
CA PHE A 70 -2.63 -6.34 -0.69
C PHE A 70 -2.21 -7.17 0.51
N ASN A 71 -1.65 -8.35 0.26
CA ASN A 71 -1.01 -9.17 1.28
C ASN A 71 0.35 -9.59 0.77
N PHE A 72 1.26 -9.94 1.68
CA PHE A 72 2.54 -10.49 1.32
C PHE A 72 3.02 -11.53 2.33
N MET A 73 3.79 -12.49 1.82
CA MET A 73 4.46 -13.48 2.65
C MET A 73 5.79 -12.92 3.16
N PRO A 74 6.32 -13.43 4.28
CA PRO A 74 7.67 -13.12 4.68
C PRO A 74 8.67 -13.41 3.55
N CYS A 75 9.64 -12.50 3.40
CA CYS A 75 10.60 -12.57 2.32
C CYS A 75 11.46 -13.84 2.38
N VAL A 76 11.84 -14.39 1.22
CA VAL A 76 12.81 -15.47 1.14
C VAL A 76 14.14 -14.86 0.74
N LEU A 77 15.13 -15.01 1.62
CA LEU A 77 16.46 -14.47 1.44
C LEU A 77 17.47 -15.59 1.24
N ALA A 78 18.40 -15.38 0.32
CA ALA A 78 19.53 -16.27 0.09
C ALA A 78 20.79 -15.44 -0.19
N LYS A 79 21.90 -15.81 0.44
CA LYS A 79 23.21 -15.20 0.20
C LYS A 79 24.14 -16.21 -0.44
N HIS A 80 24.83 -15.80 -1.51
CA HIS A 80 25.89 -16.55 -2.15
C HIS A 80 27.07 -15.62 -2.41
N GLU A 81 28.14 -15.79 -1.65
CA GLU A 81 29.26 -14.83 -1.59
C GLU A 81 28.72 -13.43 -1.24
N GLU A 82 28.99 -12.43 -2.07
CA GLU A 82 28.53 -11.03 -1.91
C GLU A 82 27.13 -10.79 -2.51
N LEU A 83 26.57 -11.76 -3.23
CA LEU A 83 25.24 -11.62 -3.83
C LEU A 83 24.17 -11.99 -2.80
N VAL A 84 23.30 -11.03 -2.50
CA VAL A 84 22.11 -11.26 -1.67
C VAL A 84 20.87 -11.20 -2.55
N MET A 85 20.14 -12.31 -2.61
CA MET A 85 18.90 -12.48 -3.37
C MET A 85 17.68 -12.40 -2.45
N CYS A 86 16.61 -11.79 -2.95
CA CYS A 86 15.34 -11.65 -2.26
C CYS A 86 14.18 -12.03 -3.19
N ASP A 87 13.31 -12.92 -2.69
CA ASP A 87 12.00 -13.18 -3.26
C ASP A 87 10.91 -12.64 -2.33
N VAL A 88 10.02 -11.82 -2.88
CA VAL A 88 8.82 -11.33 -2.21
C VAL A 88 7.59 -11.84 -2.96
N TYR A 89 6.71 -12.54 -2.25
CA TYR A 89 5.42 -13.01 -2.77
C TYR A 89 4.31 -12.12 -2.23
N PHE A 90 3.44 -11.65 -3.10
CA PHE A 90 2.36 -10.75 -2.71
C PHE A 90 1.11 -10.95 -3.55
N ASP A 91 -0.03 -10.72 -2.94
CA ASP A 91 -1.33 -10.75 -3.59
C ASP A 91 -1.61 -9.44 -4.33
N ILE A 92 -2.21 -9.59 -5.51
CA ILE A 92 -2.65 -8.50 -6.38
C ILE A 92 -4.16 -8.61 -6.63
N SER A 93 -4.72 -7.66 -7.38
CA SER A 93 -6.14 -7.68 -7.75
C SER A 93 -6.57 -8.99 -8.39
N CYS A 94 -7.87 -9.28 -8.28
CA CYS A 94 -8.51 -10.45 -8.87
C CYS A 94 -7.97 -11.80 -8.36
N GLY A 95 -7.39 -11.85 -7.15
CA GLY A 95 -7.05 -13.10 -6.46
C GLY A 95 -5.80 -13.81 -6.97
N TYR A 96 -4.90 -13.11 -7.66
CA TYR A 96 -3.62 -13.67 -8.11
C TYR A 96 -2.49 -13.39 -7.12
N VAL A 97 -1.51 -14.30 -7.08
CA VAL A 97 -0.22 -14.09 -6.41
C VAL A 97 0.81 -13.68 -7.45
N ALA A 98 1.54 -12.61 -7.18
CA ALA A 98 2.74 -12.21 -7.90
C ALA A 98 3.99 -12.50 -7.06
N LYS A 99 5.12 -12.67 -7.74
CA LYS A 99 6.44 -12.76 -7.12
C LYS A 99 7.37 -11.71 -7.71
N ALA A 100 8.07 -10.96 -6.88
CA ALA A 100 9.23 -10.15 -7.27
C ALA A 100 10.51 -10.83 -6.82
N HIS A 101 11.47 -10.95 -7.75
CA HIS A 101 12.82 -11.43 -7.50
C HIS A 101 13.82 -10.29 -7.80
N PHE A 102 14.71 -9.99 -6.84
CA PHE A 102 15.74 -8.96 -6.99
C PHE A 102 16.92 -9.26 -6.07
N CYS A 103 18.06 -8.66 -6.36
CA CYS A 103 19.29 -8.79 -5.59
C CYS A 103 19.78 -7.44 -5.05
N ASN A 104 20.75 -7.46 -4.14
CA ASN A 104 21.45 -6.24 -3.70
C ASN A 104 22.11 -5.51 -4.88
N SER A 105 22.63 -6.24 -5.88
CA SER A 105 23.18 -5.66 -7.11
C SER A 105 22.13 -5.00 -8.03
N ASP A 106 20.84 -5.24 -7.81
CA ASP A 106 19.75 -4.63 -8.57
C ASP A 106 19.30 -3.28 -8.00
N PHE A 107 19.98 -2.80 -6.96
CA PHE A 107 19.74 -1.50 -6.34
C PHE A 107 19.77 -0.36 -7.36
N VAL A 108 18.81 0.56 -7.23
CA VAL A 108 18.67 1.72 -8.11
C VAL A 108 18.92 3.02 -7.35
N ARG A 109 18.22 3.22 -6.23
CA ARG A 109 18.34 4.43 -5.39
C ARG A 109 17.66 4.27 -4.03
N ASP A 110 18.06 5.16 -3.13
CA ASP A 110 17.37 5.44 -1.87
C ASP A 110 16.28 6.51 -2.04
N PHE A 111 15.33 6.49 -1.11
CA PHE A 111 14.35 7.54 -0.89
C PHE A 111 14.46 8.07 0.55
N ASP A 112 14.05 9.32 0.77
CA ASP A 112 14.15 9.99 2.08
C ASP A 112 13.28 9.35 3.18
N ASP A 113 12.33 8.48 2.82
CA ASP A 113 11.54 7.67 3.76
C ASP A 113 12.26 6.39 4.20
N GLY A 114 13.51 6.18 3.79
CA GLY A 114 14.31 4.98 4.06
C GLY A 114 13.97 3.77 3.18
N SER A 115 13.02 3.91 2.26
CA SER A 115 12.77 2.85 1.28
C SER A 115 13.81 2.88 0.16
N GLN A 116 14.00 1.74 -0.48
CA GLN A 116 14.92 1.55 -1.60
C GLN A 116 14.18 1.03 -2.81
N LEU A 117 14.62 1.47 -3.99
CA LEU A 117 14.13 0.99 -5.27
C LEU A 117 15.11 -0.06 -5.84
N PHE A 118 14.57 -1.20 -6.27
CA PHE A 118 15.32 -2.25 -6.95
C PHE A 118 14.72 -2.51 -8.33
N LYS A 119 15.58 -2.83 -9.29
CA LYS A 119 15.12 -3.56 -10.49
C LYS A 119 14.73 -4.96 -10.06
N CYS A 120 13.70 -5.51 -10.69
CA CYS A 120 13.25 -6.85 -10.35
C CYS A 120 12.72 -7.62 -11.56
N ILE A 121 12.75 -8.94 -11.44
CA ILE A 121 12.00 -9.86 -12.28
C ILE A 121 10.67 -10.14 -11.58
N LEU A 122 9.57 -9.93 -12.29
CA LEU A 122 8.22 -10.17 -11.80
C LEU A 122 7.65 -11.44 -12.46
N LEU A 123 7.10 -12.34 -11.65
CA LEU A 123 6.23 -13.44 -12.10
C LEU A 123 4.78 -13.07 -11.81
N VAL A 124 4.00 -12.85 -12.87
CA VAL A 124 2.66 -12.25 -12.84
C VAL A 124 1.71 -12.97 -13.81
N PRO A 125 0.39 -12.71 -13.77
CA PRO A 125 -0.53 -13.17 -14.81
C PRO A 125 -0.16 -12.62 -16.20
N GLU A 126 -0.56 -13.31 -17.27
CA GLU A 126 -0.30 -12.85 -18.65
C GLU A 126 -0.98 -11.50 -18.93
N ASP A 127 -2.10 -11.22 -18.28
CA ASP A 127 -2.89 -10.00 -18.37
C ASP A 127 -2.60 -9.02 -17.21
N VAL A 128 -1.37 -9.00 -16.69
CA VAL A 128 -0.97 -8.17 -15.52
C VAL A 128 -1.43 -6.71 -15.58
N GLY A 129 -1.56 -6.12 -16.77
CA GLY A 129 -2.08 -4.77 -16.94
C GLY A 129 -3.52 -4.56 -16.48
N ASP A 130 -4.35 -5.61 -16.51
CA ASP A 130 -5.74 -5.58 -16.00
C ASP A 130 -5.78 -5.66 -14.47
N HIS A 131 -4.66 -6.03 -13.84
CA HIS A 131 -4.48 -6.08 -12.39
C HIS A 131 -3.71 -4.87 -11.84
N ALA A 132 -3.27 -3.95 -12.70
CA ALA A 132 -2.66 -2.70 -12.30
C ALA A 132 -3.65 -1.83 -11.52
N ILE A 133 -3.17 -1.17 -10.47
CA ILE A 133 -4.00 -0.27 -9.66
C ILE A 133 -4.04 1.15 -10.27
N GLY A 134 -3.03 1.51 -11.07
CA GLY A 134 -2.99 2.79 -11.76
C GLY A 134 -1.78 2.97 -12.69
N ASP A 135 -1.66 4.19 -13.21
CA ASP A 135 -0.55 4.63 -14.05
C ASP A 135 0.63 5.16 -13.23
N ALA A 136 1.84 5.00 -13.76
CA ALA A 136 3.06 5.55 -13.19
C ALA A 136 3.91 6.24 -14.28
N LYS A 137 4.84 7.09 -13.85
CA LYS A 137 5.86 7.73 -14.70
C LYS A 137 7.23 7.55 -14.06
N LEU A 138 8.19 7.12 -14.87
CA LEU A 138 9.61 7.17 -14.52
C LEU A 138 10.19 8.49 -15.03
N GLU A 139 10.78 9.26 -14.12
CA GLU A 139 11.45 10.52 -14.37
C GLU A 139 12.97 10.34 -14.38
N ASP A 140 13.69 11.39 -14.78
CA ASP A 140 15.15 11.40 -14.75
C ASP A 140 15.67 11.11 -13.32
N GLY A 141 16.80 10.40 -13.23
CA GLY A 141 17.37 9.99 -11.94
C GLY A 141 16.54 8.95 -11.19
N TYR A 142 15.69 8.21 -11.88
CA TYR A 142 14.82 7.17 -11.31
C TYR A 142 13.79 7.69 -10.29
N GLY A 143 13.39 8.96 -10.40
CA GLY A 143 12.18 9.43 -9.72
C GLY A 143 10.96 8.69 -10.26
N ILE A 144 10.06 8.23 -9.38
CA ILE A 144 8.80 7.62 -9.81
C ILE A 144 7.65 8.45 -9.27
N ARG A 145 6.69 8.76 -10.15
CA ARG A 145 5.39 9.33 -9.78
C ARG A 145 4.29 8.34 -10.09
N VAL A 146 3.31 8.26 -9.21
CA VAL A 146 2.08 7.48 -9.42
C VAL A 146 0.89 8.41 -9.62
N GLN A 147 -0.03 7.97 -10.47
CA GLN A 147 -1.30 8.63 -10.64
C GLN A 147 -2.22 8.30 -9.47
N LEU A 148 -2.72 9.34 -8.81
CA LEU A 148 -3.66 9.22 -7.71
C LEU A 148 -4.73 10.32 -7.80
N PHE A 149 -5.86 10.09 -7.14
CA PHE A 149 -7.03 10.95 -7.19
C PHE A 149 -7.40 11.51 -5.84
N HIS A 150 -7.87 12.75 -5.83
CA HIS A 150 -8.51 13.38 -4.68
C HIS A 150 -10.00 13.57 -4.97
N HIS A 151 -10.85 12.95 -4.15
CA HIS A 151 -12.31 13.03 -4.28
C HIS A 151 -12.89 14.10 -3.37
N THR A 152 -13.73 14.96 -3.93
CA THR A 152 -14.35 16.08 -3.22
C THR A 152 -15.64 16.51 -3.93
N LYS A 153 -16.19 17.68 -3.57
CA LYS A 153 -17.34 18.30 -4.25
C LYS A 153 -16.88 19.20 -5.40
N PRO A 154 -17.70 19.37 -6.46
CA PRO A 154 -17.35 20.22 -7.60
C PRO A 154 -16.90 21.63 -7.22
N GLU A 155 -17.56 22.26 -6.25
CA GLU A 155 -17.19 23.60 -5.76
C GLU A 155 -15.80 23.63 -5.10
N THR A 156 -15.43 22.57 -4.39
CA THR A 156 -14.10 22.47 -3.74
C THR A 156 -13.04 22.14 -4.79
N ALA A 157 -13.36 21.30 -5.77
CA ALA A 157 -12.49 21.01 -6.89
C ALA A 157 -12.14 22.29 -7.67
N GLN A 158 -13.11 23.20 -7.85
CA GLN A 158 -12.87 24.50 -8.47
C GLN A 158 -11.89 25.35 -7.64
N LEU A 159 -12.08 25.43 -6.32
CA LEU A 159 -11.17 26.18 -5.44
C LEU A 159 -9.73 25.63 -5.46
N ILE A 160 -9.56 24.31 -5.53
CA ILE A 160 -8.25 23.68 -5.66
C ILE A 160 -7.62 24.03 -7.02
N ASN A 161 -8.39 23.97 -8.09
CA ASN A 161 -7.92 24.32 -9.43
C ASN A 161 -7.52 25.79 -9.54
N ASP A 162 -8.23 26.70 -8.87
CA ASP A 162 -7.96 28.13 -8.87
C ASP A 162 -6.75 28.48 -7.99
N SER A 163 -6.67 27.88 -6.80
CA SER A 163 -5.58 28.15 -5.83
C SER A 163 -4.28 27.43 -6.16
N LYS A 164 -4.33 26.32 -6.92
CA LYS A 164 -3.21 25.40 -7.15
C LYS A 164 -2.62 24.84 -5.85
N THR A 165 -3.46 24.62 -4.85
CA THR A 165 -3.04 24.08 -3.55
C THR A 165 -3.99 23.00 -3.02
N LEU A 166 -3.41 22.02 -2.33
CA LEU A 166 -4.14 21.03 -1.53
C LEU A 166 -3.89 21.31 -0.05
N LEU A 167 -4.96 21.52 0.70
CA LEU A 167 -4.89 21.70 2.15
C LEU A 167 -4.72 20.35 2.84
N GLY A 168 -3.79 20.28 3.80
CA GLY A 168 -3.69 19.13 4.70
C GLY A 168 -4.93 19.00 5.57
N SER A 169 -5.50 17.79 5.62
CA SER A 169 -6.51 17.43 6.60
C SER A 169 -5.87 17.22 7.96
N LYS A 170 -6.50 17.77 9.00
CA LYS A 170 -6.07 17.58 10.39
C LYS A 170 -6.41 16.21 10.94
N LEU A 171 -7.22 15.43 10.23
CA LEU A 171 -7.76 14.18 10.75
C LEU A 171 -6.83 12.99 10.50
N ASN A 172 -6.85 12.03 11.43
CA ASN A 172 -6.21 10.71 11.30
C ASN A 172 -6.84 9.88 10.17
N VAL A 173 -6.27 8.71 9.90
CA VAL A 173 -6.74 7.81 8.83
C VAL A 173 -8.18 7.33 9.05
N GLN A 174 -8.64 7.22 10.30
CA GLN A 174 -10.04 6.93 10.64
C GLN A 174 -10.97 8.13 10.37
N GLY A 175 -10.42 9.34 10.32
CA GLY A 175 -11.17 10.58 10.19
C GLY A 175 -11.98 10.97 11.43
N ASN A 176 -11.64 10.45 12.60
CA ASN A 176 -12.39 10.65 13.85
C ASN A 176 -11.62 11.47 14.92
N LYS A 177 -10.32 11.68 14.73
CA LYS A 177 -9.45 12.40 15.67
C LYS A 177 -8.52 13.35 14.93
N GLU A 178 -8.27 14.53 15.51
CA GLU A 178 -7.24 15.43 15.01
C GLU A 178 -5.83 14.94 15.37
N ILE A 179 -4.92 15.04 14.42
CA ILE A 179 -3.50 14.73 14.57
C ILE A 179 -2.79 15.93 15.22
N ALA A 180 -1.96 15.64 16.22
CA ALA A 180 -1.33 16.68 17.02
C ALA A 180 -0.27 17.48 16.24
N HIS A 181 0.55 16.80 15.44
CA HIS A 181 1.84 17.32 14.97
C HIS A 181 1.98 17.47 13.45
N SER A 182 0.99 17.08 12.66
CA SER A 182 1.02 17.14 11.20
C SER A 182 -0.37 17.11 10.62
N ASP A 183 -0.48 17.47 9.36
CA ASP A 183 -1.68 17.26 8.57
C ASP A 183 -1.40 16.24 7.45
N HIS A 184 -2.44 15.68 6.85
CA HIS A 184 -2.35 14.71 5.76
C HIS A 184 -3.17 15.15 4.55
N VAL A 185 -2.57 15.09 3.36
CA VAL A 185 -3.32 15.15 2.10
C VAL A 185 -3.60 13.72 1.65
N TYR A 186 -4.88 13.37 1.57
CA TYR A 186 -5.33 12.02 1.24
C TYR A 186 -5.64 11.90 -0.26
N PHE A 187 -5.21 10.78 -0.82
CA PHE A 187 -5.41 10.36 -2.20
C PHE A 187 -5.82 8.89 -2.25
N THR A 188 -6.33 8.47 -3.40
CA THR A 188 -6.70 7.08 -3.68
C THR A 188 -6.41 6.76 -5.15
N PRO A 189 -6.08 5.52 -5.53
CA PRO A 189 -5.93 5.15 -6.93
C PRO A 189 -7.29 5.01 -7.64
N LEU A 190 -8.40 5.06 -6.90
CA LEU A 190 -9.75 5.00 -7.46
C LEU A 190 -10.05 6.26 -8.28
N HIS A 191 -10.24 6.14 -9.59
CA HIS A 191 -10.60 7.27 -10.46
C HIS A 191 -11.96 7.89 -10.11
N GLU A 192 -12.90 7.07 -9.65
CA GLU A 192 -14.28 7.44 -9.26
C GLU A 192 -14.72 6.58 -8.08
N LEU A 193 -15.59 7.12 -7.22
CA LEU A 193 -16.29 6.38 -6.17
C LEU A 193 -17.75 6.20 -6.60
N LYS A 194 -18.17 4.97 -6.90
CA LYS A 194 -19.47 4.66 -7.50
C LYS A 194 -20.42 3.94 -6.56
N VAL A 195 -19.87 3.13 -5.66
CA VAL A 195 -20.64 2.30 -4.74
C VAL A 195 -20.10 2.43 -3.31
N ASN A 196 -20.91 2.06 -2.31
CA ASN A 196 -20.50 2.14 -0.90
C ASN A 196 -19.24 1.32 -0.60
N ASN A 197 -19.04 0.20 -1.30
CA ASN A 197 -17.81 -0.59 -1.18
C ASN A 197 -16.56 0.23 -1.55
N ASP A 198 -16.65 1.20 -2.47
CA ASP A 198 -15.53 2.08 -2.80
C ASP A 198 -15.21 3.05 -1.64
N LEU A 199 -16.25 3.53 -0.93
CA LEU A 199 -16.08 4.35 0.28
C LEU A 199 -15.37 3.56 1.38
N GLU A 200 -15.77 2.32 1.59
CA GLU A 200 -15.16 1.44 2.61
C GLU A 200 -13.67 1.22 2.34
N LYS A 201 -13.26 1.09 1.07
CA LYS A 201 -11.84 0.96 0.69
C LYS A 201 -11.01 2.21 1.02
N VAL A 202 -11.63 3.38 1.13
CA VAL A 202 -10.96 4.63 1.52
C VAL A 202 -11.25 5.04 2.97
N ALA A 203 -11.54 4.06 3.83
CA ALA A 203 -11.87 4.23 5.26
C ALA A 203 -13.00 5.26 5.50
N MET A 204 -14.00 5.26 4.63
CA MET A 204 -15.24 5.99 4.80
C MET A 204 -16.41 5.01 4.81
N SER A 205 -17.47 5.33 5.55
CA SER A 205 -18.66 4.45 5.57
C SER A 205 -19.92 5.27 5.80
N ASN A 206 -21.01 4.92 5.10
CA ASN A 206 -22.33 5.47 5.37
C ASN A 206 -22.79 5.18 6.81
N GLU A 207 -22.36 4.06 7.39
CA GLU A 207 -22.68 3.65 8.75
C GLU A 207 -21.67 4.16 9.79
N ALA A 208 -20.58 4.80 9.34
CA ALA A 208 -19.46 5.26 10.17
C ALA A 208 -18.75 4.12 10.93
N LYS A 209 -18.81 2.89 10.42
CA LYS A 209 -18.21 1.73 11.05
C LYS A 209 -17.56 0.82 10.03
N ILE A 210 -16.41 0.26 10.39
CA ILE A 210 -15.81 -0.91 9.72
C ILE A 210 -15.58 -2.01 10.75
N LYS A 211 -15.58 -3.25 10.29
CA LYS A 211 -15.41 -4.44 11.13
C LYS A 211 -14.11 -5.13 10.74
N LEU A 212 -13.25 -5.37 11.72
CA LEU A 212 -12.02 -6.13 11.57
C LEU A 212 -12.12 -7.40 12.41
N ILE A 213 -11.53 -8.48 11.93
CA ILE A 213 -11.68 -9.82 12.52
C ILE A 213 -10.33 -10.33 12.96
N ARG A 214 -10.28 -10.87 14.17
CA ARG A 214 -9.10 -11.51 14.75
C ARG A 214 -8.76 -12.81 14.02
N ASP A 215 -7.47 -13.11 13.92
CA ASP A 215 -6.98 -14.41 13.43
C ASP A 215 -7.67 -15.59 14.14
N GLY A 216 -8.10 -16.56 13.33
CA GLY A 216 -8.71 -17.80 13.81
C GLY A 216 -10.17 -17.67 14.25
N PHE A 217 -10.81 -16.52 14.02
CA PHE A 217 -12.26 -16.38 14.17
C PHE A 217 -12.94 -16.40 12.80
N ASP A 218 -13.94 -17.28 12.65
CA ASP A 218 -14.82 -17.33 11.49
C ASP A 218 -16.20 -16.80 11.89
N PRO A 219 -16.59 -15.59 11.45
CA PRO A 219 -17.88 -15.01 11.84
C PRO A 219 -19.03 -15.82 11.23
N PRO A 220 -20.19 -15.89 11.90
CA PRO A 220 -21.36 -16.49 11.29
C PRO A 220 -21.79 -15.68 10.06
N TYR A 221 -22.33 -16.37 9.06
CA TYR A 221 -22.82 -15.74 7.82
C TYR A 221 -23.87 -14.64 8.07
N ILE A 222 -24.65 -14.76 9.16
CA ILE A 222 -25.61 -13.75 9.59
C ILE A 222 -25.29 -13.36 11.04
N LEU A 223 -25.05 -12.07 11.26
CA LEU A 223 -24.91 -11.47 12.58
C LEU A 223 -26.30 -11.11 13.13
N LEU A 224 -26.77 -11.87 14.12
CA LEU A 224 -28.06 -11.62 14.78
C LEU A 224 -27.97 -10.43 15.77
N PRO A 225 -29.08 -9.77 16.14
CA PRO A 225 -29.06 -8.70 17.14
C PRO A 225 -28.35 -9.12 18.44
N GLY A 226 -27.45 -8.27 18.96
CA GLY A 226 -26.62 -8.57 20.13
C GLY A 226 -25.29 -9.28 19.82
N TRP A 227 -24.96 -9.44 18.53
CA TRP A 227 -23.68 -9.99 18.10
C TRP A 227 -22.49 -9.14 18.58
N GLU A 228 -22.65 -7.81 18.73
CA GLU A 228 -21.54 -6.94 19.16
C GLU A 228 -21.02 -7.37 20.53
N GLU A 229 -21.92 -7.69 21.47
CA GLU A 229 -21.52 -8.17 22.80
C GLU A 229 -21.03 -9.61 22.75
N THR A 230 -21.63 -10.43 21.89
CA THR A 230 -21.28 -11.86 21.76
C THR A 230 -19.86 -12.06 21.22
N TYR A 231 -19.45 -11.23 20.26
CA TYR A 231 -18.17 -11.35 19.55
C TYR A 231 -17.20 -10.21 19.85
N LYS A 232 -17.40 -9.48 20.96
CA LYS A 232 -16.58 -8.31 21.31
C LYS A 232 -15.09 -8.59 21.45
N ASP A 233 -14.72 -9.85 21.73
CA ASP A 233 -13.33 -10.29 21.91
C ASP A 233 -12.71 -10.84 20.61
N ASP A 234 -13.52 -10.97 19.55
CA ASP A 234 -13.15 -11.58 18.27
C ASP A 234 -13.29 -10.62 17.07
N MET A 235 -14.17 -9.62 17.21
CA MET A 235 -14.47 -8.63 16.18
C MET A 235 -14.27 -7.22 16.73
N LEU A 236 -13.38 -6.46 16.09
CA LEU A 236 -13.22 -5.04 16.35
C LEU A 236 -14.22 -4.26 15.49
N VAL A 237 -15.08 -3.48 16.14
CA VAL A 237 -15.95 -2.51 15.47
C VAL A 237 -15.32 -1.13 15.62
N MET A 238 -14.70 -0.65 14.55
CA MET A 238 -14.02 0.64 14.55
C MET A 238 -14.91 1.72 13.95
N GLU A 239 -14.93 2.89 14.60
CA GLU A 239 -15.60 4.07 14.06
C GLU A 239 -14.74 4.73 12.98
N VAL A 240 -15.33 5.00 11.82
CA VAL A 240 -14.67 5.68 10.71
C VAL A 240 -15.47 6.88 10.25
N TYR A 241 -14.84 7.75 9.47
CA TYR A 241 -15.47 8.95 8.93
C TYR A 241 -16.76 8.60 8.18
N ARG A 242 -17.86 9.21 8.62
CA ARG A 242 -19.15 9.09 7.95
C ARG A 242 -19.11 9.89 6.67
N GLU A 243 -19.33 9.23 5.53
CA GLU A 243 -19.46 9.93 4.26
C GLU A 243 -20.45 9.24 3.33
N ASP A 244 -21.04 10.04 2.45
CA ASP A 244 -21.97 9.62 1.40
C ASP A 244 -21.38 9.93 0.01
N LEU A 245 -21.66 9.06 -0.97
CA LEU A 245 -21.19 9.20 -2.35
C LEU A 245 -21.58 10.55 -2.98
N SER A 246 -22.73 11.13 -2.59
CA SER A 246 -23.19 12.44 -3.06
C SER A 246 -22.23 13.59 -2.71
N ASN A 247 -21.38 13.42 -1.69
CA ASN A 247 -20.37 14.41 -1.29
C ASN A 247 -18.98 14.16 -1.92
N ARG A 248 -18.84 13.17 -2.82
CA ARG A 248 -17.58 12.79 -3.50
C ARG A 248 -17.79 12.66 -5.01
N THR A 249 -18.44 13.65 -5.61
CA THR A 249 -18.87 13.64 -7.02
C THR A 249 -17.87 14.26 -7.99
N ALA A 250 -16.80 14.88 -7.49
CA ALA A 250 -15.70 15.38 -8.30
C ALA A 250 -14.38 14.69 -7.92
N ALA A 251 -13.61 14.30 -8.93
CA ALA A 251 -12.28 13.71 -8.78
C ALA A 251 -11.24 14.59 -9.46
N LEU A 252 -10.17 14.93 -8.73
CA LEU A 252 -9.00 15.62 -9.26
C LEU A 252 -7.85 14.63 -9.42
N ASN A 253 -7.13 14.71 -10.53
CA ASN A 253 -6.03 13.81 -10.89
C ASN A 253 -4.67 14.44 -10.56
N PHE A 254 -3.78 13.67 -9.94
CA PHE A 254 -2.45 14.11 -9.52
C PHE A 254 -1.35 13.10 -9.84
N TRP A 255 -0.15 13.60 -10.14
CA TRP A 255 1.09 12.83 -10.21
C TRP A 255 1.90 13.04 -8.93
N VAL A 256 1.84 12.06 -8.04
CA VAL A 256 2.46 12.13 -6.70
C VAL A 256 3.78 11.37 -6.70
N PRO A 257 4.90 11.99 -6.28
CA PRO A 257 6.16 11.27 -6.05
C PRO A 257 5.98 10.15 -5.04
N VAL A 258 6.47 8.95 -5.35
CA VAL A 258 6.31 7.78 -4.46
C VAL A 258 7.05 7.94 -3.14
N GLU A 259 8.08 8.78 -3.10
CA GLU A 259 8.83 9.14 -1.90
C GLU A 259 8.03 10.02 -0.92
N PHE A 260 7.03 10.77 -1.42
CA PHE A 260 6.17 11.59 -0.56
C PHE A 260 5.07 10.79 0.13
N LEU A 261 4.80 9.58 -0.36
CA LEU A 261 3.75 8.74 0.18
C LEU A 261 4.20 8.17 1.53
N ALA A 262 3.38 8.39 2.56
CA ALA A 262 3.58 7.77 3.84
C ALA A 262 3.59 6.23 3.70
N PRO A 263 4.36 5.51 4.53
CA PRO A 263 4.35 4.06 4.57
C PRO A 263 2.93 3.53 4.76
N GLN A 264 2.61 2.47 4.01
CA GLN A 264 1.42 1.69 4.28
C GLN A 264 1.63 0.89 5.56
N HIS A 265 0.68 0.99 6.48
CA HIS A 265 0.71 0.19 7.70
C HIS A 265 0.24 -1.23 7.41
N VAL A 266 0.66 -2.14 8.29
CA VAL A 266 0.57 -3.58 8.05
C VAL A 266 -0.08 -4.25 9.24
N ILE A 267 -0.81 -5.32 9.01
CA ILE A 267 -1.26 -6.25 10.04
C ILE A 267 -0.53 -7.58 9.79
N LYS A 268 0.19 -8.05 10.80
CA LYS A 268 0.81 -9.37 10.83
C LYS A 268 -0.24 -10.39 11.24
N HIS A 269 -0.47 -11.37 10.38
CA HIS A 269 -1.32 -12.52 10.67
C HIS A 269 -0.44 -13.73 10.99
N ALA A 270 -0.77 -14.41 12.08
CA ALA A 270 -0.10 -15.63 12.53
C ALA A 270 -1.12 -16.68 13.00
N PRO A 271 -2.02 -17.13 12.11
CA PRO A 271 -3.00 -18.16 12.41
C PRO A 271 -2.35 -19.48 12.87
N THR A 272 -3.07 -20.25 13.68
CA THR A 272 -2.57 -21.53 14.20
C THR A 272 -2.49 -22.57 13.08
N ASN A 273 -1.33 -23.20 12.92
CA ASN A 273 -1.03 -24.21 11.88
C ASN A 273 -1.01 -23.71 10.44
N ASP A 274 -1.02 -22.40 10.22
CA ASP A 274 -0.96 -21.78 8.90
C ASP A 274 0.28 -20.86 8.79
N PRO A 275 0.75 -20.56 7.57
CA PRO A 275 1.86 -19.65 7.37
C PRO A 275 1.56 -18.23 7.89
N VAL A 276 2.59 -17.59 8.45
CA VAL A 276 2.56 -16.15 8.73
C VAL A 276 2.46 -15.38 7.42
N TYR A 277 1.59 -14.38 7.38
CA TYR A 277 1.49 -13.42 6.28
C TYR A 277 1.22 -12.02 6.82
N TYR A 278 1.27 -11.04 5.95
CA TYR A 278 1.11 -9.63 6.28
C TYR A 278 0.06 -9.02 5.37
N GLU A 279 -0.90 -8.30 5.93
CA GLU A 279 -1.95 -7.56 5.23
C GLU A 279 -1.61 -6.06 5.22
N ILE A 280 -1.68 -5.42 4.06
CA ILE A 280 -1.65 -3.96 3.99
C ILE A 280 -3.02 -3.44 4.47
N SER A 281 -3.04 -2.66 5.56
CA SER A 281 -4.29 -2.31 6.25
C SER A 281 -5.23 -1.44 5.42
N THR A 282 -4.68 -0.56 4.59
CA THR A 282 -5.45 0.44 3.82
C THR A 282 -4.86 0.66 2.42
N PRO A 283 -4.88 -0.36 1.53
CA PRO A 283 -4.15 -0.32 0.27
C PRO A 283 -4.69 0.71 -0.73
N PHE A 284 -5.87 1.28 -0.49
CA PHE A 284 -6.47 2.32 -1.34
C PHE A 284 -6.37 3.73 -0.75
N ILE A 285 -5.74 3.88 0.42
CA ILE A 285 -5.52 5.18 1.06
C ILE A 285 -4.04 5.51 0.95
N HIS A 286 -3.74 6.51 0.14
CA HIS A 286 -2.41 7.07 0.04
C HIS A 286 -2.43 8.44 0.66
N ARG A 287 -1.39 8.78 1.41
CA ARG A 287 -1.32 10.06 2.08
C ARG A 287 0.06 10.65 2.00
N VAL A 288 0.08 11.97 1.84
CA VAL A 288 1.30 12.76 1.97
C VAL A 288 1.19 13.51 3.28
N ARG A 289 2.16 13.29 4.17
CA ARG A 289 2.22 13.99 5.46
C ARG A 289 2.92 15.32 5.26
N VAL A 290 2.31 16.37 5.79
CA VAL A 290 2.83 17.74 5.69
C VAL A 290 2.89 18.39 7.07
N LYS A 291 3.70 19.43 7.22
CA LYS A 291 3.72 20.24 8.45
C LYS A 291 2.32 20.76 8.76
N LYS A 292 1.98 20.86 10.04
CA LYS A 292 0.67 21.35 10.47
C LYS A 292 0.39 22.75 9.93
N GLY A 293 -0.77 22.95 9.31
CA GLY A 293 -1.19 24.19 8.67
C GLY A 293 -0.55 24.48 7.31
N SER A 294 0.28 23.57 6.79
CA SER A 294 0.88 23.71 5.46
C SER A 294 0.04 23.08 4.36
N THR A 295 0.45 23.28 3.11
CA THR A 295 -0.24 22.81 1.91
C THR A 295 0.73 22.09 0.98
N LEU A 296 0.17 21.30 0.07
CA LEU A 296 0.89 20.84 -1.12
C LEU A 296 0.59 21.77 -2.28
N THR A 297 1.60 22.09 -3.07
CA THR A 297 1.48 22.88 -4.28
C THR A 297 1.22 21.97 -5.48
N ILE A 298 0.32 22.41 -6.36
CA ILE A 298 0.01 21.74 -7.61
C ILE A 298 0.76 22.47 -8.73
N GLU A 299 1.67 21.78 -9.38
CA GLU A 299 2.44 22.28 -10.52
C GLU A 299 1.78 21.90 -11.86
N ALA A 300 2.53 22.06 -12.94
CA ALA A 300 2.09 21.71 -14.28
C ALA A 300 1.65 20.23 -14.35
N GLU A 301 0.62 19.98 -15.16
CA GLU A 301 0.06 18.64 -15.41
C GLU A 301 -0.48 17.91 -14.16
N GLY A 302 -0.74 18.63 -13.06
CA GLY A 302 -1.22 18.02 -11.81
C GLY A 302 -0.11 17.36 -10.99
N SER A 303 1.15 17.68 -11.26
CA SER A 303 2.27 17.21 -10.44
C SER A 303 2.21 17.84 -9.05
N VAL A 304 2.38 17.02 -8.02
CA VAL A 304 2.38 17.50 -6.63
C VAL A 304 3.81 17.78 -6.19
N PHE A 305 3.99 18.93 -5.55
CA PHE A 305 5.24 19.36 -4.92
C PHE A 305 4.98 19.84 -3.49
N GLY A 306 5.93 19.62 -2.59
CA GLY A 306 5.82 20.12 -1.22
C GLY A 306 7.19 20.25 -0.57
N SER A 307 7.58 21.47 -0.22
CA SER A 307 8.77 21.74 0.60
C SER A 307 8.57 21.40 2.09
N ASP A 308 7.32 21.20 2.51
CA ASP A 308 6.92 20.90 3.89
C ASP A 308 6.45 19.45 4.08
N VAL A 309 6.81 18.56 3.15
CA VAL A 309 6.56 17.11 3.27
C VAL A 309 7.38 16.55 4.43
N LEU A 310 6.75 15.68 5.22
CA LEU A 310 7.37 14.99 6.35
C LEU A 310 7.42 13.49 6.06
N PHE A 311 8.61 12.91 6.17
CA PHE A 311 8.81 11.47 6.00
C PHE A 311 8.59 10.72 7.32
N HIS A 312 7.93 9.56 7.25
CA HIS A 312 7.77 8.68 8.40
C HIS A 312 9.01 7.83 8.56
N LYS A 313 9.57 7.85 9.77
CA LYS A 313 10.71 6.99 10.14
C LYS A 313 10.29 5.64 10.71
N HIS A 314 9.00 5.36 10.72
CA HIS A 314 8.45 4.10 11.21
C HIS A 314 7.26 3.66 10.36
N ALA A 315 7.04 2.35 10.30
CA ALA A 315 5.79 1.75 9.90
C ALA A 315 5.11 1.17 11.14
N ILE A 316 3.79 0.99 11.11
CA ILE A 316 3.06 0.28 12.15
C ILE A 316 2.76 -1.12 11.65
N ILE A 317 3.09 -2.12 12.45
CA ILE A 317 2.79 -3.53 12.18
C ILE A 317 1.97 -4.08 13.33
N GLY A 318 0.66 -4.16 13.14
CA GLY A 318 -0.31 -4.66 14.11
C GLY A 318 -0.28 -6.20 14.24
N ASP A 319 -0.52 -6.75 15.43
CA ASP A 319 -0.71 -8.21 15.64
C ASP A 319 -2.18 -8.62 15.40
N GLY A 320 -2.49 -9.21 14.25
CA GLY A 320 -3.86 -9.63 13.85
C GLY A 320 -4.51 -10.65 14.78
N ARG A 321 -3.75 -11.27 15.69
CA ARG A 321 -4.29 -12.16 16.73
C ARG A 321 -4.93 -11.41 17.90
N LYS A 322 -4.85 -10.08 17.93
CA LYS A 322 -5.33 -9.24 19.02
C LYS A 322 -6.11 -8.04 18.48
N LEU A 323 -7.17 -7.63 19.19
CA LEU A 323 -7.98 -6.49 18.74
C LEU A 323 -7.20 -5.18 18.75
N GLU A 324 -6.31 -4.98 19.73
CA GLU A 324 -5.40 -3.84 19.76
C GLU A 324 -4.39 -3.84 18.61
N GLY A 325 -4.03 -5.03 18.09
CA GLY A 325 -3.20 -5.16 16.89
C GLY A 325 -3.96 -4.79 15.62
N LEU A 326 -5.22 -5.19 15.50
CA LEU A 326 -6.08 -4.75 14.39
C LEU A 326 -6.32 -3.23 14.40
N LEU A 327 -6.42 -2.61 15.57
CA LEU A 327 -6.60 -1.16 15.71
C LEU A 327 -5.31 -0.37 15.44
N ALA A 328 -4.14 -0.95 15.69
CA ALA A 328 -2.86 -0.23 15.69
C ALA A 328 -2.57 0.59 14.40
N PRO A 329 -2.78 0.06 13.17
CA PRO A 329 -2.61 0.84 11.94
C PRO A 329 -3.47 2.11 11.86
N PHE A 330 -4.57 2.14 12.61
CA PHE A 330 -5.54 3.23 12.59
C PHE A 330 -5.35 4.22 13.75
N ASP A 331 -4.70 3.80 14.85
CA ASP A 331 -4.36 4.64 16.01
C ASP A 331 -2.85 4.89 16.12
N GLU A 332 -2.31 5.48 15.06
CA GLU A 332 -0.87 5.61 14.84
C GLU A 332 -0.13 6.45 15.90
N GLU A 333 -0.83 7.42 16.49
CA GLU A 333 -0.26 8.30 17.50
C GLU A 333 -0.02 7.56 18.82
N ASN A 334 -0.93 6.65 19.20
CA ASN A 334 -0.97 6.06 20.54
C ASN A 334 -0.46 4.60 20.57
N THR A 335 -0.32 3.95 19.41
CA THR A 335 0.17 2.56 19.37
C THR A 335 1.67 2.45 19.71
N GLU A 336 2.01 1.38 20.43
CA GLU A 336 3.39 0.96 20.69
C GLU A 336 3.94 0.04 19.59
N GLN A 337 3.09 -0.41 18.65
CA GLN A 337 3.46 -1.36 17.58
C GLN A 337 4.18 -0.68 16.40
N LYS A 338 5.17 0.16 16.72
CA LYS A 338 5.98 0.94 15.78
C LYS A 338 7.25 0.19 15.43
N PHE A 339 7.47 -0.01 14.14
CA PHE A 339 8.68 -0.60 13.57
C PHE A 339 9.49 0.50 12.93
N GLU A 340 10.72 0.70 13.39
CA GLU A 340 11.64 1.68 12.84
C GLU A 340 12.03 1.29 11.41
N VAL A 341 11.97 2.25 10.48
CA VAL A 341 12.39 2.04 9.11
C VAL A 341 13.90 2.24 9.03
N GLN A 342 14.60 1.18 8.63
CA GLN A 342 16.04 1.20 8.46
C GLN A 342 16.43 2.25 7.42
N GLN A 343 17.30 3.18 7.83
CA GLN A 343 18.02 4.05 6.91
C GLN A 343 19.28 3.32 6.51
N ALA A 344 19.39 2.92 5.24
CA ALA A 344 20.59 2.24 4.77
C ALA A 344 21.79 3.22 4.80
N GLU A 345 22.95 2.73 5.22
CA GLU A 345 24.19 3.49 5.11
C GLU A 345 24.57 3.68 3.64
N ALA A 346 25.38 4.70 3.36
CA ALA A 346 25.84 4.96 2.01
C ALA A 346 26.50 3.71 1.41
N GLN A 347 26.04 3.29 0.22
CA GLN A 347 26.51 2.11 -0.52
C GLN A 347 26.11 0.74 0.07
N SER A 348 25.16 0.68 1.01
CA SER A 348 24.55 -0.57 1.49
C SER A 348 23.10 -0.67 1.03
N THR A 349 22.63 -1.89 0.80
CA THR A 349 21.19 -2.15 0.60
C THR A 349 20.52 -2.62 1.89
N ILE A 350 19.19 -2.56 1.93
CA ILE A 350 18.40 -3.20 3.00
C ILE A 350 18.62 -4.71 3.06
N LEU A 351 19.06 -5.33 1.96
CA LEU A 351 19.36 -6.76 1.91
C LEU A 351 20.70 -7.06 2.56
N ASP A 352 21.71 -6.24 2.30
CA ASP A 352 23.04 -6.34 2.94
C ASP A 352 22.89 -6.13 4.44
N TYR A 353 22.21 -5.05 4.84
CA TYR A 353 21.97 -4.73 6.25
C TYR A 353 21.30 -5.89 6.99
N TRP A 354 20.29 -6.52 6.36
CA TRP A 354 19.60 -7.66 6.96
C TRP A 354 20.55 -8.81 7.26
N PHE A 355 21.44 -9.18 6.33
CA PHE A 355 22.38 -10.28 6.56
C PHE A 355 23.49 -9.94 7.55
N ASP A 356 23.94 -8.68 7.56
CA ASP A 356 25.04 -8.25 8.42
C ASP A 356 24.62 -8.16 9.90
N HIS A 357 23.32 -7.95 10.17
CA HIS A 357 22.78 -7.78 11.52
C HIS A 357 21.73 -8.84 11.92
N ALA A 358 21.49 -9.86 11.07
CA ALA A 358 20.55 -10.92 11.38
C ALA A 358 21.00 -11.71 12.62
N ASN A 359 20.09 -11.86 13.59
CA ASN A 359 20.27 -12.61 14.84
C ASN A 359 21.12 -11.92 15.92
N GLU A 360 21.39 -10.62 15.82
CA GLU A 360 21.85 -9.85 16.98
C GLU A 360 20.68 -9.61 17.96
N GLU A 361 20.93 -9.70 19.28
CA GLU A 361 19.89 -9.62 20.34
C GLU A 361 19.04 -8.35 20.29
N ASN A 362 19.50 -7.30 19.60
CA ASN A 362 18.80 -6.02 19.44
C ASN A 362 18.05 -5.88 18.09
N ASN A 363 18.14 -6.85 17.17
CA ASN A 363 17.61 -6.75 15.80
C ASN A 363 16.73 -7.96 15.38
N GLY A 364 16.18 -8.68 16.36
CA GLY A 364 15.20 -9.75 16.18
C GLY A 364 15.72 -11.01 15.48
N ALA A 365 15.22 -12.16 15.91
CA ALA A 365 15.21 -13.35 15.06
C ALA A 365 14.28 -13.05 13.87
N GLY A 366 14.84 -12.62 12.75
CA GLY A 366 14.09 -12.02 11.62
C GLY A 366 12.94 -12.90 11.13
N ASN A 367 11.83 -12.28 10.68
CA ASN A 367 10.70 -13.02 10.13
C ASN A 367 10.94 -13.51 8.69
N CYS A 368 12.11 -13.25 8.08
CA CYS A 368 12.42 -13.72 6.74
C CYS A 368 13.00 -15.14 6.76
N ARG A 369 12.63 -15.96 5.77
CA ARG A 369 13.13 -17.33 5.63
C ARG A 369 14.49 -17.30 4.95
N VAL A 370 15.54 -17.72 5.66
CA VAL A 370 16.88 -17.87 5.10
C VAL A 370 17.03 -19.26 4.49
N ILE A 371 17.42 -19.32 3.22
CA ILE A 371 17.89 -20.56 2.60
C ILE A 371 19.42 -20.51 2.60
N GLY A 372 20.05 -21.21 3.55
CA GLY A 372 21.50 -21.32 3.61
C GLY A 372 22.01 -22.52 2.81
N ASN A 373 23.09 -22.32 2.05
CA ASN A 373 24.11 -23.36 1.96
C ASN A 373 24.95 -23.21 3.22
N SER A 374 24.89 -24.23 4.10
CA SER A 374 25.97 -24.46 5.05
C SER A 374 27.30 -24.42 4.29
N THR A 375 28.24 -23.60 4.75
CA THR A 375 29.65 -23.61 4.35
C THR A 375 30.18 -25.03 4.18
#